data_AF-A0A537LJ82-F1
#
_entry.id   AF-A0A537LJ82-F1
#
_cell.length_a   1.000
_cell.length_b   1.000
_cell.length_c   1.000
_cell.angle_alpha   90.00
_cell.angle_beta   90.00
_cell.angle_gamma   90.00
#
_symmetry.space_group_name_H-M   'P 1'
#
loop_
_entity.id
_entity.type
_entity.pdbx_description
1 polymer ?
#
loop_
_entity_poly.entity_id
_entity_poly.type
_entity_poly.pdbx_seq_one_letter_code
_entity_poly.pdbx_strand_id
1 'polypeptide(L)'
;MVLNLEIGSVFSPASPMAEATLRLLFLLLVLGTGVLVVVAAIVVISAIRFRDRGRELPEAGERRKAEVLWILGAAVLLLVVLVPTVQTMRIVDPPAGARAPDLIVIGHQFWWEVRYPRSTSRRGPRCSCGLSRRT
;
A
#
# COMPACT_ATOMS: atom_id res chain seq x y z
N MET A 1 -26.65 -17.47 17.13
CA MET A 1 -25.49 -17.90 16.31
C MET A 1 -24.74 -16.64 15.89
N VAL A 2 -23.84 -16.17 16.76
CA VAL A 2 -22.99 -15.01 16.47
C VAL A 2 -21.92 -15.51 15.51
N LEU A 3 -21.95 -15.06 14.26
CA LEU A 3 -20.86 -15.30 13.33
C LEU A 3 -19.64 -14.55 13.88
N ASN A 4 -18.68 -15.30 14.41
CA ASN A 4 -17.35 -14.79 14.71
C ASN A 4 -16.70 -14.48 13.36
N LEU A 5 -17.05 -13.33 12.80
CA LEU A 5 -16.41 -12.77 11.63
C LEU A 5 -14.99 -12.43 12.08
N GLU A 6 -14.07 -13.36 11.86
CA GLU A 6 -12.65 -13.06 11.79
C GLU A 6 -12.46 -12.12 10.59
N ILE A 7 -12.83 -10.85 10.77
CA ILE A 7 -12.56 -9.81 9.80
C ILE A 7 -11.03 -9.78 9.70
N GLY A 8 -10.51 -10.21 8.55
CA GLY A 8 -9.08 -10.29 8.32
C GLY A 8 -8.41 -8.98 8.75
N SER A 9 -7.54 -9.07 9.75
CA SER A 9 -6.80 -7.92 10.26
C SER A 9 -5.71 -7.55 9.26
N VAL A 10 -5.62 -6.27 8.91
CA VAL A 10 -4.54 -5.73 8.05
C VAL A 10 -3.15 -6.01 8.66
N PHE A 11 -3.09 -6.27 9.96
CA PHE A 11 -1.86 -6.61 10.70
C PHE A 11 -1.54 -8.11 10.72
N SER A 12 -2.33 -8.95 10.05
CA SER A 12 -2.11 -10.40 9.92
C SER A 12 -1.99 -10.78 8.43
N PRO A 13 -0.79 -10.67 7.84
CA PRO A 13 -0.60 -10.87 6.41
C PRO A 13 -0.76 -12.34 6.03
N ALA A 14 -1.57 -12.63 5.01
CA ALA A 14 -1.84 -13.99 4.54
C ALA A 14 -1.10 -14.35 3.23
N SER A 15 -0.30 -13.43 2.68
CA SER A 15 0.48 -13.63 1.45
C SER A 15 1.82 -12.89 1.50
N PRO A 16 2.85 -13.33 0.74
CA PRO A 16 4.15 -12.66 0.70
C PRO A 16 4.07 -11.19 0.25
N MET A 17 3.13 -10.88 -0.65
CA MET A 17 2.85 -9.51 -1.10
C MET A 17 2.23 -8.66 0.01
N ALA A 18 1.35 -9.25 0.82
CA ALA A 18 0.77 -8.59 1.99
C ALA A 18 1.84 -8.32 3.07
N GLU A 19 2.78 -9.25 3.28
CA GLU A 19 3.91 -9.03 4.19
C GLU A 19 4.80 -7.86 3.75
N ALA A 20 5.13 -7.77 2.46
CA ALA A 20 5.93 -6.68 1.91
C ALA A 20 5.24 -5.32 2.10
N THR A 21 3.91 -5.27 1.89
CA THR A 21 3.10 -4.08 2.16
C THR A 21 3.08 -3.71 3.63
N LEU A 22 2.91 -4.70 4.54
CA LEU A 22 2.88 -4.47 5.98
C LEU A 22 4.21 -3.93 6.52
N ARG A 23 5.34 -4.47 6.04
CA ARG A 23 6.67 -3.95 6.39
C ARG A 23 6.84 -2.49 5.96
N LEU A 24 6.36 -2.15 4.76
CA LEU A 24 6.43 -0.79 4.25
C LEU A 24 5.54 0.17 5.06
N LEU A 25 4.35 -0.29 5.47
CA LEU A 25 3.47 0.45 6.37
C LEU A 25 4.16 0.77 7.70
N PHE A 26 4.80 -0.20 8.35
CA PHE A 26 5.50 0.05 9.61
C PHE A 26 6.69 0.98 9.45
N LEU A 27 7.44 0.86 8.35
CA LEU A 27 8.52 1.78 8.02
C LEU A 27 8.02 3.23 7.90
N LEU A 28 6.92 3.43 7.17
CA LEU A 28 6.30 4.75 7.03
C LEU A 28 5.76 5.29 8.35
N LEU A 29 5.13 4.44 9.17
CA LEU A 29 4.64 4.84 10.49
C LEU A 29 5.77 5.28 11.41
N VAL A 30 6.89 4.54 11.46
CA VAL A 30 8.04 4.90 12.29
C VAL A 30 8.66 6.21 11.81
N LEU A 31 8.88 6.37 10.50
CA LEU A 31 9.43 7.61 9.94
C LEU A 31 8.51 8.80 10.18
N GLY A 32 7.22 8.66 9.89
CA GLY A 32 6.22 9.71 10.09
C GLY A 32 6.08 10.11 11.55
N THR A 33 6.04 9.13 12.46
CA THR A 33 6.03 9.38 13.91
C THR A 33 7.31 10.08 14.36
N GLY A 34 8.47 9.68 13.85
CA GLY A 34 9.74 10.33 14.14
C GLY A 34 9.75 11.82 13.74
N VAL A 35 9.31 12.13 12.52
CA VAL A 35 9.20 13.52 12.05
C VAL A 35 8.20 14.32 12.88
N LEU A 36 7.04 13.73 13.19
CA LEU A 36 6.03 14.36 14.04
C LEU A 36 6.60 14.73 15.41
N VAL A 37 7.30 13.80 16.06
CA VAL A 37 7.92 14.03 17.38
C VAL A 37 8.98 15.13 17.30
N VAL A 38 9.83 15.15 16.26
CA VAL A 38 10.85 16.19 16.08
C VAL A 38 10.21 17.57 15.94
N VAL A 39 9.22 17.71 15.06
CA VAL A 39 8.53 18.99 14.84
C VAL A 39 7.78 19.42 16.10
N ALA A 40 7.05 18.51 16.74
CA ALA A 40 6.34 18.80 17.98
C ALA A 40 7.29 19.27 19.08
N ALA A 41 8.45 18.62 19.24
CA ALA A 41 9.46 19.03 20.21
C ALA A 41 10.01 20.43 19.91
N ILE A 42 10.34 20.74 18.66
CA ILE A 42 10.82 22.08 18.25
C ILE A 42 9.77 23.15 18.59
N VAL A 43 8.49 22.89 18.30
CA VAL A 43 7.39 23.82 18.59
C VAL A 43 7.23 24.02 20.10
N VAL A 44 7.20 22.94 20.88
CA VAL A 44 7.05 23.01 22.35
C VAL A 44 8.22 23.77 22.99
N ILE A 45 9.45 23.44 22.60
CA ILE A 45 10.66 24.13 23.09
C ILE A 45 10.59 25.62 22.73
N SER A 46 10.21 25.94 21.49
CA SER A 46 10.12 27.32 21.03
C SER A 46 9.05 28.11 21.81
N ALA A 47 7.88 27.50 22.05
CA ALA A 47 6.79 28.11 22.79
C ALA A 47 7.17 28.40 24.25
N ILE A 48 7.91 27.51 24.90
CA ILE A 48 8.35 27.70 26.30
C ILE A 48 9.53 28.69 26.38
N ARG A 49 10.54 28.56 25.50
CA ARG A 49 11.80 29.31 25.57
C ARG A 49 11.68 30.77 25.12
N PHE A 50 10.76 31.08 24.21
CA PHE A 50 10.57 32.42 23.64
C PHE A 50 9.27 33.10 24.10
N ARG A 51 8.72 32.67 25.24
CA ARG A 51 7.48 33.22 25.82
C ARG A 51 7.61 34.66 26.34
N ASP A 52 8.81 35.08 26.73
CA ASP A 52 9.08 36.40 27.35
C ASP A 52 9.89 37.28 26.38
N ARG A 53 9.26 38.32 25.81
CA ARG A 53 9.76 39.01 24.60
C ARG A 53 10.25 40.43 24.85
N GLY A 54 11.57 40.53 24.96
CA GLY A 54 12.36 41.74 24.66
C GLY A 54 13.52 41.43 23.70
N ARG A 55 13.35 40.49 22.75
CA ARG A 55 14.43 40.03 21.86
C ARG A 55 14.27 40.54 20.43
N GLU A 56 15.40 40.91 19.84
CA GLU A 56 15.51 41.34 18.45
C GLU A 56 15.23 40.19 17.48
N LEU A 57 14.69 40.54 16.30
CA LEU A 57 14.38 39.58 15.25
C LEU A 57 15.70 39.07 14.62
N PRO A 58 15.83 37.76 14.34
CA PRO A 58 17.02 37.22 13.69
C PRO A 58 17.17 37.81 12.28
N GLU A 59 18.43 38.04 11.90
CA GLU A 59 18.79 38.64 10.62
C GLU A 59 18.30 37.80 9.43
N ALA A 60 18.12 38.44 8.27
CA ALA A 60 17.61 37.78 7.06
C ALA A 60 18.45 36.56 6.63
N GLY A 61 19.77 36.57 6.90
CA GLY A 61 20.67 35.46 6.59
C GLY A 61 20.41 34.19 7.40
N GLU A 62 20.00 34.30 8.68
CA GLU A 62 19.70 33.14 9.53
C GLU A 62 18.38 32.47 9.14
N ARG A 63 17.37 33.26 8.77
CA ARG A 63 16.08 32.76 8.29
C ARG A 63 16.22 31.91 7.03
N ARG A 64 17.02 32.40 6.07
CA ARG A 64 17.27 31.69 4.81
C ARG A 64 17.98 30.35 5.02
N LYS A 65 18.91 30.26 5.98
CA LYS A 65 19.58 28.99 6.32
C LYS A 65 18.59 27.97 6.89
N ALA A 66 17.72 28.41 7.80
CA ALA A 66 16.69 27.55 8.37
C ALA A 66 15.73 27.04 7.28
N GLU A 67 15.35 27.93 6.34
CA GLU A 67 14.46 27.59 5.23
C GLU A 67 15.04 26.48 4.33
N VAL A 68 16.28 26.67 3.91
CA VAL A 68 16.98 25.70 3.06
C VAL A 68 17.17 24.36 3.80
N LEU A 69 17.47 24.39 5.10
CA LEU A 69 17.70 23.20 5.90
C LEU A 69 16.46 22.29 5.98
N TRP A 70 15.27 22.85 6.20
CA TRP A 70 14.06 22.03 6.32
C TRP A 70 13.61 21.48 4.96
N ILE A 71 13.78 22.24 3.88
CA ILE A 71 13.47 21.77 2.52
C ILE A 71 14.37 20.60 2.15
N LEU A 72 15.69 20.72 2.40
CA LEU A 72 16.64 19.64 2.21
C LEU A 72 16.29 18.42 3.06
N GLY A 73 15.95 18.63 4.34
CA GLY A 73 15.53 17.56 5.24
C GLY A 73 14.30 16.80 4.71
N ALA A 74 13.27 17.51 4.27
CA ALA A 74 12.08 16.91 3.68
C ALA A 74 12.37 16.18 2.36
N ALA A 75 13.21 16.76 1.50
CA ALA A 75 13.60 16.14 0.23
C ALA A 75 14.39 14.83 0.44
N VAL A 76 15.33 14.81 1.39
CA VAL A 76 16.09 13.60 1.73
C VAL A 76 15.18 12.52 2.31
N LEU A 77 14.23 12.89 3.18
CA LEU A 77 13.24 11.95 3.72
C LEU A 77 12.42 11.28 2.61
N LEU A 78 11.99 12.04 1.60
CA LEU A 78 11.28 11.49 0.45
C LEU A 78 12.13 10.47 -0.32
N LEU A 79 13.42 10.75 -0.54
CA LEU A 79 14.33 9.82 -1.20
C LEU A 79 14.50 8.52 -0.39
N VAL A 80 14.59 8.62 0.94
CA VAL A 80 14.68 7.46 1.83
C VAL A 80 13.43 6.58 1.73
N VAL A 81 12.24 7.19 1.61
CA VAL A 81 10.96 6.46 1.44
C VAL A 81 10.79 5.89 0.04
N LEU A 82 11.34 6.55 -0.98
CA LEU A 82 11.18 6.15 -2.37
C LEU A 82 11.79 4.77 -2.67
N VAL A 83 12.97 4.49 -2.13
CA VAL A 83 13.69 3.22 -2.35
C VAL A 83 12.86 1.99 -1.92
N PRO A 84 12.40 1.87 -0.66
CA PRO A 84 11.58 0.72 -0.26
C PRO A 84 10.24 0.69 -1.01
N THR A 85 9.69 1.84 -1.38
CA THR A 85 8.44 1.91 -2.16
C THR A 85 8.59 1.23 -3.52
N VAL A 86 9.64 1.58 -4.27
CA VAL A 86 9.91 0.96 -5.58
C VAL A 86 10.24 -0.52 -5.43
N GLN A 87 10.94 -0.92 -4.36
CA GLN A 87 11.22 -2.33 -4.10
C GLN A 87 9.94 -3.13 -3.86
N THR A 88 9.02 -2.63 -3.03
CA THR A 88 7.73 -3.28 -2.77
C THR A 88 6.85 -3.32 -4.00
N MET A 89 6.82 -2.27 -4.83
CA MET A 89 6.08 -2.30 -6.11
C MET A 89 6.49 -3.49 -6.98
N ARG A 90 7.80 -3.74 -7.15
CA ARG A 90 8.29 -4.89 -7.93
C ARG A 90 7.91 -6.26 -7.37
N ILE A 91 7.66 -6.35 -6.06
CA ILE A 91 7.24 -7.61 -5.41
C ILE A 91 5.75 -7.86 -5.60
N VAL A 92 4.95 -6.78 -5.57
CA VAL A 92 3.49 -6.84 -5.67
C VAL A 92 3.04 -6.94 -7.13
N ASP A 93 3.77 -6.31 -8.04
CA ASP A 93 3.41 -6.29 -9.45
C ASP A 93 3.55 -7.69 -10.07
N PRO A 94 2.53 -8.17 -10.79
CA PRO A 94 2.61 -9.46 -11.47
C PRO A 94 3.67 -9.40 -12.58
N PRO A 95 4.38 -10.51 -12.86
CA PRO A 95 5.38 -10.55 -13.91
C PRO A 95 4.77 -10.18 -15.26
N ALA A 96 5.40 -9.22 -15.95
CA ALA A 96 4.99 -8.79 -17.27
C ALA A 96 5.26 -9.91 -18.30
N GLY A 97 4.23 -10.67 -18.66
CA GLY A 97 4.37 -11.74 -19.67
C GLY A 97 3.17 -12.68 -19.77
N ALA A 98 2.36 -12.46 -20.81
CA ALA A 98 1.48 -13.36 -21.58
C ALA A 98 1.11 -14.77 -21.05
N ARG A 99 0.82 -14.95 -19.75
CA ARG A 99 0.09 -16.14 -19.30
C ARG A 99 -1.40 -15.89 -19.48
N ALA A 100 -2.09 -16.82 -20.14
CA ALA A 100 -3.55 -16.78 -20.17
C ALA A 100 -4.06 -16.77 -18.72
N PRO A 101 -4.90 -15.81 -18.32
CA PRO A 101 -5.36 -15.69 -16.95
C PRO A 101 -6.15 -16.94 -16.56
N ASP A 102 -5.76 -17.62 -15.49
CA ASP A 102 -6.48 -18.80 -14.97
C ASP A 102 -7.84 -18.43 -14.37
N LEU A 103 -7.98 -17.16 -13.94
CA LEU A 103 -9.15 -16.58 -13.30
C LEU A 103 -9.38 -15.18 -13.89
N ILE A 104 -10.59 -14.91 -14.38
CA ILE A 104 -11.01 -13.58 -14.83
C ILE A 104 -12.08 -13.09 -13.87
N VAL A 105 -11.81 -11.98 -13.18
CA VAL A 105 -12.76 -11.35 -12.26
C VAL A 105 -13.32 -10.09 -12.93
N ILE A 106 -14.63 -10.04 -13.11
CA ILE A 106 -15.36 -8.93 -13.73
C ILE A 106 -16.11 -8.20 -12.61
N GLY A 107 -15.83 -6.91 -12.45
CA GLY A 107 -16.53 -6.05 -11.50
C GLY A 107 -17.78 -5.44 -12.13
N HIS A 108 -18.95 -5.85 -11.67
CA HIS A 108 -20.22 -5.21 -11.97
C HIS A 108 -20.58 -4.21 -10.87
N GLN A 109 -21.57 -3.35 -11.11
CA GLN A 109 -22.09 -2.49 -10.05
C GLN A 109 -22.74 -3.38 -8.97
N PHE A 110 -22.12 -3.45 -7.79
CA PHE A 110 -22.55 -4.22 -6.60
C PHE A 110 -22.29 -5.73 -6.57
N TRP A 111 -21.85 -6.36 -7.66
CA TRP A 111 -21.45 -7.78 -7.62
C TRP A 111 -20.23 -8.06 -8.48
N TRP A 112 -19.60 -9.21 -8.24
CA TRP A 112 -18.43 -9.67 -8.98
C TRP A 112 -18.76 -10.99 -9.68
N GLU A 113 -18.39 -11.11 -10.95
CA GLU A 113 -18.49 -12.35 -11.72
C GLU A 113 -17.10 -12.94 -11.91
N VAL A 114 -16.95 -14.24 -11.65
CA VAL A 114 -15.67 -14.94 -11.76
C VAL A 114 -15.77 -15.99 -12.86
N ARG A 115 -14.88 -15.91 -13.86
CA ARG A 115 -14.79 -16.87 -14.97
C ARG A 115 -13.49 -17.66 -14.89
N TYR A 116 -13.58 -18.97 -15.11
CA TYR A 116 -12.45 -19.91 -15.12
C TYR A 116 -12.21 -20.41 -16.56
N PRO A 117 -11.49 -19.67 -17.41
CA PRO A 117 -11.33 -19.99 -18.83
C PRO A 117 -10.65 -21.34 -19.09
N ARG A 118 -9.91 -21.90 -18.12
CA ARG A 118 -9.27 -23.21 -18.24
C ARG A 118 -10.16 -24.41 -17.90
N SER A 119 -11.33 -24.21 -17.29
CA SER A 119 -12.26 -25.31 -17.00
C SER A 119 -13.17 -25.67 -18.19
N THR A 120 -13.25 -24.81 -19.21
CA THR A 120 -14.20 -24.96 -20.32
C THR A 120 -13.67 -25.77 -21.52
N SER A 121 -12.43 -26.28 -21.49
CA SER A 121 -11.85 -27.05 -22.60
C SER A 121 -11.83 -28.57 -22.37
N ARG A 122 -13.01 -29.22 -22.27
CA ARG A 122 -13.20 -30.62 -22.72
C ARG A 122 -14.68 -30.96 -22.90
N ARG A 123 -15.31 -30.48 -23.98
CA ARG A 123 -16.47 -31.19 -24.52
C ARG A 123 -15.94 -32.45 -25.20
N GLY A 124 -15.96 -33.57 -24.49
CA GLY A 124 -15.77 -34.89 -25.10
C GLY A 124 -16.81 -35.13 -26.21
N PRO A 125 -16.53 -35.98 -27.20
CA PRO A 125 -17.45 -36.25 -28.28
C PRO A 125 -18.80 -36.68 -27.70
N ARG A 126 -19.88 -36.00 -28.14
CA ARG A 126 -21.24 -36.37 -27.75
C ARG A 126 -21.48 -37.78 -28.28
N CYS A 127 -21.50 -38.79 -27.40
CA CYS A 127 -21.99 -40.10 -27.76
C CYS A 127 -23.50 -39.96 -28.01
N SER A 128 -23.86 -39.81 -29.28
CA SER A 128 -25.24 -39.92 -29.75
C SER A 128 -25.66 -41.37 -29.61
N CYS A 129 -26.21 -41.76 -28.46
CA CYS A 129 -26.89 -43.04 -28.31
C CYS A 129 -28.15 -43.01 -29.18
N GLY A 130 -28.07 -43.64 -30.36
CA GLY A 130 -29.20 -43.89 -31.22
C GLY A 130 -30.20 -44.79 -30.49
N LEU A 131 -31.33 -44.20 -30.09
CA LEU A 131 -32.44 -44.91 -29.49
C LEU A 131 -33.12 -45.77 -30.57
N SER A 132 -32.66 -47.00 -30.74
CA SER A 132 -33.36 -48.02 -31.53
C SER A 132 -34.61 -48.44 -30.75
N ARG A 133 -35.74 -47.81 -31.05
CA ARG A 133 -37.06 -48.37 -30.71
C ARG A 133 -37.23 -49.64 -31.54
N ARG A 134 -37.14 -50.79 -30.89
CA ARG A 134 -37.64 -52.05 -31.43
C ARG A 134 -39.16 -52.10 -31.20
N THR A 135 -39.86 -52.34 -32.30
CA THR A 135 -41.29 -52.69 -32.42
C THR A 135 -41.67 -53.88 -31.57
#